data_AF-A0AAW2UUH6-F1
#
_entry.id   AF-A0AAW2UUH6-F1
#
_cell.length_a   1.000
_cell.length_b   1.000
_cell.length_c   1.000
_cell.angle_alpha   90.00
_cell.angle_beta   90.00
_cell.angle_gamma   90.00
#
_symmetry.space_group_name_H-M   'P 1'
#
loop_
_entity.id
_entity.type
_entity.pdbx_description
1 polymer ?
#
loop_
_entity_poly.entity_id
_entity_poly.type
_entity_poly.pdbx_seq_one_letter_code
_entity_poly.pdbx_strand_id
1 'polypeptide(L)'
;MRTQKISVLLKKRFAAPNWVKESVITTIVKLSLKSLQEFVRLQTFNRSGFQQIQLDIHFLKFTLKRIAEDEAAVDFLLDEVIVSTAERCLDPVPLEPPILDRLVQTKLAKTSEQSMPS
;
A
#
# COMPACT_ATOMS: atom_id res chain seq x y z
N MET A 1 -41.66 15.26 11.60
CA MET A 1 -40.76 15.17 12.79
C MET A 1 -40.46 13.75 13.30
N ARG A 2 -41.38 12.76 13.29
CA ARG A 2 -41.11 11.38 13.80
C ARG A 2 -40.07 10.60 12.97
N THR A 3 -40.09 10.72 11.64
CA THR A 3 -39.21 9.99 10.71
C THR A 3 -37.74 10.39 10.81
N GLN A 4 -37.47 11.63 11.22
CA GLN A 4 -36.12 12.20 11.33
C GLN A 4 -35.41 11.71 12.59
N LYS A 5 -36.15 11.51 13.69
CA LYS A 5 -35.60 10.91 14.93
C LYS A 5 -35.25 9.43 14.74
N ILE A 6 -36.07 8.69 13.99
CA ILE A 6 -35.82 7.27 13.70
C ILE A 6 -34.60 7.10 12.78
N SER A 7 -34.48 7.92 11.74
CA SER A 7 -33.31 7.89 10.85
C SER A 7 -32.00 8.27 11.55
N VAL A 8 -32.02 9.25 12.46
CA VAL A 8 -30.85 9.56 13.31
C VAL A 8 -30.48 8.42 14.25
N LEU A 9 -31.46 7.76 14.88
CA LEU A 9 -31.23 6.61 15.77
C LEU A 9 -30.69 5.38 15.01
N LEU A 10 -31.23 5.09 13.82
CA LEU A 10 -30.72 4.01 12.96
C LEU A 10 -29.29 4.30 12.51
N LYS A 11 -28.99 5.53 12.10
CA LYS A 11 -27.63 5.93 11.70
C LYS A 11 -26.65 5.81 12.86
N LYS A 12 -27.06 6.14 14.09
CA LYS A 12 -26.24 6.00 15.30
C LYS A 12 -26.04 4.53 15.73
N ARG A 13 -26.99 3.66 15.40
CA ARG A 13 -26.97 2.23 15.77
C ARG A 13 -26.17 1.36 14.78
N PHE A 14 -26.11 1.76 13.50
CA PHE A 14 -25.40 1.02 12.45
C PHE A 14 -24.11 1.69 11.95
N ALA A 15 -23.75 2.88 12.46
CA ALA A 15 -22.46 3.46 12.18
C ALA A 15 -21.38 2.73 12.99
N ALA A 16 -20.58 1.91 12.30
CA ALA A 16 -19.35 1.40 12.88
C ALA A 16 -18.48 2.60 13.33
N PRO A 17 -17.92 2.58 14.55
CA PRO A 17 -16.96 3.57 14.99
C PRO A 17 -15.79 3.69 14.01
N ASN A 18 -15.20 4.87 13.87
CA ASN A 18 -14.10 5.09 12.92
C ASN A 18 -12.91 4.16 13.19
N TRP A 19 -12.58 3.91 14.47
CA TRP A 19 -11.52 2.97 14.87
C TRP A 19 -11.74 1.54 14.36
N VAL A 20 -13.00 1.09 14.22
CA VAL A 20 -13.30 -0.23 13.63
C VAL A 20 -12.94 -0.24 12.15
N LYS A 21 -13.25 0.84 11.43
CA LYS A 21 -12.95 0.95 10.00
C LYS A 21 -11.44 1.01 9.75
N GLU A 22 -10.73 1.82 10.53
CA GLU A 22 -9.28 1.99 10.45
C GLU A 22 -8.53 0.68 10.80
N SER A 23 -8.98 -0.03 11.84
CA SER A 23 -8.45 -1.34 12.22
C SER A 23 -8.70 -2.41 11.15
N VAL A 24 -9.89 -2.44 10.54
CA VAL A 24 -10.21 -3.36 9.43
C VAL A 24 -9.34 -3.07 8.21
N ILE A 25 -9.18 -1.81 7.81
CA ILE A 25 -8.32 -1.43 6.69
C ILE A 25 -6.88 -1.84 6.96
N THR A 26 -6.35 -1.53 8.14
CA THR A 26 -4.98 -1.89 8.53
C THR A 26 -4.77 -3.41 8.50
N THR A 27 -5.77 -4.18 8.96
CA THR A 27 -5.72 -5.65 8.92
C THR A 27 -5.70 -6.19 7.50
N ILE A 28 -6.55 -5.64 6.60
CA ILE A 28 -6.59 -6.03 5.19
C ILE A 28 -5.25 -5.72 4.52
N VAL A 29 -4.69 -4.52 4.72
CA VAL A 29 -3.38 -4.13 4.18
C VAL A 29 -2.30 -5.10 4.65
N LYS A 30 -2.21 -5.38 5.95
CA LYS A 30 -1.22 -6.32 6.51
C LYS A 30 -1.37 -7.73 5.93
N LEU A 31 -2.60 -8.20 5.73
CA LEU A 31 -2.86 -9.51 5.14
C LEU A 31 -2.45 -9.54 3.68
N SER A 32 -2.82 -8.54 2.88
CA SER A 32 -2.45 -8.42 1.47
C SER A 32 -0.94 -8.37 1.28
N LEU A 33 -0.21 -7.62 2.13
CA LEU A 33 1.26 -7.55 2.05
C LEU A 33 1.92 -8.89 2.39
N LYS A 34 1.43 -9.61 3.41
CA LYS A 34 1.92 -10.97 3.72
C LYS A 34 1.63 -11.96 2.58
N SER A 35 0.45 -11.87 1.97
CA SER A 35 0.11 -12.69 0.79
C SER A 35 0.99 -12.35 -0.41
N LEU A 36 1.32 -11.07 -0.63
CA LEU A 36 2.25 -10.65 -1.68
C LEU A 36 3.67 -11.17 -1.42
N GLN A 37 4.14 -11.09 -0.17
CA GLN A 37 5.43 -11.66 0.23
C GLN A 37 5.49 -13.16 -0.10
N GLU A 38 4.47 -13.93 0.28
CA GLU A 38 4.43 -15.36 -0.03
C GLU A 38 4.36 -15.62 -1.53
N PHE A 39 3.58 -14.82 -2.27
CA PHE A 39 3.51 -14.92 -3.72
C PHE A 39 4.89 -14.75 -4.37
N VAL A 40 5.65 -13.72 -3.99
CA VAL A 40 6.99 -13.50 -4.59
C VAL A 40 7.98 -14.61 -4.23
N ARG A 41 7.85 -15.26 -3.06
CA ARG A 41 8.69 -16.42 -2.68
C ARG A 41 8.53 -17.60 -3.64
N LEU A 42 7.36 -17.74 -4.26
CA LEU A 42 7.06 -18.80 -5.22
C LEU A 42 7.52 -18.50 -6.65
N GLN A 43 7.98 -17.28 -6.92
CA GLN A 43 8.41 -16.88 -8.26
C GLN A 43 9.93 -16.99 -8.43
N THR A 44 10.40 -16.78 -9.66
CA THR A 44 11.82 -16.56 -9.98
C THR A 44 11.92 -15.28 -10.78
N PHE A 45 12.82 -14.39 -10.38
CA PHE A 45 12.97 -13.07 -11.02
C PHE A 45 14.30 -12.94 -11.74
N ASN A 46 14.31 -12.16 -12.81
CA ASN A 46 15.53 -11.58 -13.36
C ASN A 46 15.75 -10.17 -12.78
N ARG A 47 16.89 -9.55 -13.10
CA ARG A 47 17.24 -8.20 -12.63
C ARG A 47 16.11 -7.19 -12.83
N SER A 48 15.54 -7.11 -14.04
CA SER A 48 14.48 -6.15 -14.35
C SER A 48 13.20 -6.41 -13.57
N GLY A 49 12.84 -7.68 -13.36
CA GLY A 49 11.68 -8.06 -12.53
C GLY A 49 11.85 -7.64 -11.08
N PHE A 50 13.04 -7.84 -10.49
CA PHE A 50 13.35 -7.37 -9.15
C PHE A 50 13.27 -5.85 -9.02
N GLN A 51 13.87 -5.11 -9.97
CA GLN A 51 13.85 -3.65 -9.98
C GLN A 51 12.42 -3.09 -10.16
N GLN A 52 11.57 -3.77 -10.93
CA GLN A 52 10.17 -3.38 -11.07
C GLN A 52 9.41 -3.56 -9.75
N ILE A 53 9.60 -4.68 -9.07
CA ILE A 53 8.99 -4.89 -7.73
C ILE A 53 9.47 -3.82 -6.75
N GLN A 54 10.76 -3.43 -6.77
CA GLN A 54 11.25 -2.31 -5.97
C GLN A 54 10.49 -1.00 -6.24
N LEU A 55 10.28 -0.66 -7.51
CA LEU A 55 9.55 0.53 -7.89
C LEU A 55 8.08 0.47 -7.45
N ASP A 56 7.42 -0.66 -7.65
CA ASP A 56 6.01 -0.86 -7.31
C ASP A 56 5.79 -0.77 -5.79
N ILE A 57 6.68 -1.38 -5.01
CA ILE A 57 6.64 -1.32 -3.55
C ILE A 57 6.93 0.09 -3.03
N HIS A 58 7.92 0.78 -3.62
CA HIS A 58 8.21 2.18 -3.27
C HIS A 58 7.01 3.08 -3.58
N PHE A 59 6.31 2.84 -4.68
CA PHE A 59 5.07 3.56 -5.01
C PHE A 59 3.94 3.25 -4.02
N LEU A 60 3.72 1.97 -3.69
CA LEU A 60 2.69 1.53 -2.74
C LEU A 60 2.89 2.14 -1.35
N LYS A 61 4.14 2.28 -0.89
CA LYS A 61 4.50 2.88 0.41
C LYS A 61 3.78 4.22 0.64
N PHE A 62 3.76 5.11 -0.34
CA PHE A 62 3.11 6.42 -0.23
C PHE A 62 1.58 6.32 -0.03
N THR A 63 0.95 5.33 -0.66
CA THR A 63 -0.50 5.15 -0.57
C THR A 63 -0.89 4.43 0.72
N LEU A 64 -0.16 3.38 1.08
CA LEU A 64 -0.47 2.52 2.23
C LEU A 64 -0.25 3.23 3.56
N LYS A 65 0.79 4.07 3.67
CA LYS A 65 1.02 4.89 4.88
C LYS A 65 -0.11 5.87 5.19
N ARG A 66 -0.84 6.32 4.17
CA ARG A 66 -1.95 7.26 4.35
C ARG A 66 -3.24 6.59 4.81
N ILE A 67 -3.36 5.27 4.70
CA ILE A 67 -4.61 4.54 4.95
C ILE A 67 -4.53 3.52 6.09
N ALA A 68 -3.34 3.07 6.46
CA ALA A 68 -3.12 2.13 7.56
C ALA A 68 -2.56 2.86 8.77
N GLU A 69 -3.07 2.56 9.96
CA GLU A 69 -2.65 3.22 11.21
C GLU A 69 -1.23 2.84 11.64
N ASP A 70 -0.79 1.63 11.30
CA ASP A 70 0.50 1.08 11.71
C ASP A 70 1.53 1.20 10.58
N GLU A 71 2.00 2.43 10.36
CA GLU A 71 2.99 2.75 9.32
C GLU A 71 4.29 1.93 9.46
N ALA A 72 4.73 1.68 10.70
CA ALA A 72 5.95 0.92 10.96
C ALA A 72 5.81 -0.55 10.51
N ALA A 73 4.67 -1.18 10.80
CA ALA A 73 4.40 -2.53 10.29
C ALA A 73 4.24 -2.56 8.77
N VAL A 74 3.68 -1.49 8.16
CA VAL A 74 3.60 -1.39 6.70
C VAL A 74 4.99 -1.28 6.08
N ASP A 75 5.86 -0.41 6.60
CA ASP A 75 7.24 -0.29 6.15
C ASP A 75 7.99 -1.63 6.25
N PHE A 76 7.90 -2.28 7.41
CA PHE A 76 8.51 -3.58 7.63
C PHE A 76 8.02 -4.63 6.62
N LEU A 77 6.70 -4.73 6.39
CA LEU A 77 6.15 -5.73 5.46
C LEU A 77 6.50 -5.43 4.00
N LEU A 78 6.61 -4.16 3.61
CA LEU A 78 7.05 -3.77 2.27
C LEU A 78 8.53 -4.11 2.07
N ASP A 79 9.39 -3.86 3.06
CA ASP A 79 10.81 -4.22 3.02
C ASP A 79 10.99 -5.75 2.92
N GLU A 80 10.18 -6.52 3.65
CA GLU A 80 10.17 -7.99 3.59
C GLU A 80 9.79 -8.53 2.19
N VAL A 81 8.90 -7.84 1.46
CA VAL A 81 8.61 -8.19 0.05
C VAL A 81 9.86 -7.97 -0.81
N ILE A 82 10.59 -6.87 -0.62
CA ILE A 82 11.83 -6.60 -1.38
C ILE A 82 12.91 -7.63 -1.08
N VAL A 83 13.13 -7.95 0.20
CA VAL A 83 14.08 -8.98 0.64
C VAL A 83 13.70 -10.33 0.03
N SER A 84 12.44 -10.75 0.15
CA SER A 84 11.94 -12.00 -0.41
C SER A 84 12.08 -12.05 -1.94
N THR A 85 11.91 -10.93 -2.63
CA THR A 85 12.10 -10.85 -4.09
C THR A 85 13.57 -10.97 -4.46
N ALA A 86 14.48 -10.33 -3.70
CA ALA A 86 15.91 -10.41 -3.91
C ALA A 86 16.44 -11.85 -3.75
N GLU A 87 15.97 -12.57 -2.71
CA GLU A 87 16.29 -13.99 -2.48
C GLU A 87 15.88 -14.91 -3.64
N ARG A 88 14.87 -14.49 -4.42
CA ARG A 88 14.34 -15.24 -5.57
C ARG A 88 14.83 -14.72 -6.91
N CYS A 89 15.68 -13.70 -6.92
CA CYS A 89 16.22 -13.11 -8.12
C CYS A 89 17.54 -13.79 -8.54
N LEU A 90 17.70 -14.06 -9.83
CA LEU A 90 18.93 -14.66 -10.37
C LEU A 90 20.14 -13.72 -10.33
N ASP A 91 19.90 -12.41 -10.27
CA ASP A 91 20.90 -11.35 -10.29
C ASP A 91 20.33 -10.07 -9.62
N PRO A 92 20.28 -10.04 -8.28
CA PRO A 92 19.66 -8.96 -7.53
C PRO A 92 20.56 -7.71 -7.53
N VAL A 93 20.33 -6.82 -8.50
CA VAL A 93 20.96 -5.49 -8.53
C VAL A 93 19.91 -4.44 -8.21
N PRO A 94 19.89 -3.88 -6.98
CA PRO A 94 18.88 -2.92 -6.56
C PRO A 94 19.03 -1.59 -7.31
N LEU A 95 17.90 -0.92 -7.55
CA LEU A 95 17.90 0.48 -7.96
C LEU A 95 18.34 1.35 -6.78
N GLU A 96 19.11 2.39 -7.09
CA GLU A 96 19.51 3.36 -6.08
C GLU A 96 18.27 4.14 -5.57
N PRO A 97 18.17 4.42 -4.25
CA PRO A 97 17.03 5.15 -3.68
C PRO A 97 16.67 6.46 -4.41
N PRO A 98 17.63 7.31 -4.85
CA PRO A 98 17.32 8.53 -5.58
C PRO A 98 16.61 8.29 -6.93
N ILE A 99 16.86 7.15 -7.58
CA ILE A 99 16.19 6.79 -8.84
C ILE A 99 14.74 6.43 -8.56
N LEU A 100 14.50 5.61 -7.53
CA LEU A 100 13.15 5.24 -7.08
C LEU A 100 12.34 6.48 -6.71
N ASP A 101 12.93 7.38 -5.91
CA ASP A 101 12.29 8.63 -5.52
C ASP A 101 11.92 9.49 -6.73
N ARG A 102 12.85 9.69 -7.68
CA ARG A 102 12.57 10.47 -8.89
C ARG A 102 11.43 9.88 -9.71
N LEU A 103 11.42 8.57 -9.92
CA LEU A 103 10.40 7.90 -10.72
C LEU A 103 9.02 7.98 -10.07
N VAL A 104 8.94 7.75 -8.77
CA VAL A 104 7.68 7.80 -8.02
C VAL A 104 7.16 9.24 -7.92
N GLN A 105 8.00 10.22 -7.59
CA GLN A 105 7.58 11.62 -7.50
C GLN A 105 7.08 12.15 -8.86
N THR A 106 7.74 11.78 -9.96
CA THR A 106 7.29 12.13 -11.30
C THR A 106 5.89 11.57 -11.60
N LYS A 107 5.60 10.35 -11.15
CA LYS A 107 4.29 9.72 -11.33
C LYS A 107 3.22 10.39 -10.46
N LEU A 108 3.52 10.64 -9.19
CA LEU A 108 2.59 11.28 -8.24
C LEU A 108 2.23 12.71 -8.67
N ALA A 109 3.19 13.50 -9.16
CA ALA A 109 2.95 14.85 -9.67
C ALA A 109 1.97 14.84 -10.85
N LYS A 110 2.17 13.94 -11.84
CA LYS A 110 1.26 13.79 -12.99
C LYS A 110 -0.16 13.41 -12.59
N THR A 111 -0.32 12.57 -11.56
CA THR A 111 -1.64 12.20 -11.04
C THR A 111 -2.35 13.38 -10.37
N SER A 112 -1.62 14.29 -9.73
CA SER A 112 -2.20 15.51 -9.13
C SER A 112 -2.65 16.56 -10.15
N GLU A 113 -1.93 16.67 -11.28
CA GLU A 113 -2.28 17.60 -12.37
C GLU A 113 -3.52 17.16 -13.14
N GLN A 114 -3.75 15.84 -13.26
CA GLN A 114 -4.93 15.28 -13.93
C GLN A 114 -6.23 15.35 -13.10
N SER A 115 -6.15 15.60 -11.79
CA SER A 115 -7.33 15.71 -10.92
C SER A 115 -7.86 17.13 -10.74
N MET A 116 -7.26 18.14 -11.39
CA MET A 116 -7.79 19.50 -11.41
C MET A 116 -8.81 19.62 -12.56
N PRO A 117 -10.09 19.95 -12.29
CA PRO A 117 -11.06 20.18 -13.35
C PRO A 117 -10.70 21.45 -14.11
N SER A 118 -10.75 21.37 -15.45
CA SER A 118 -10.64 22.51 -16.38
C SER A 118 -11.70 23.58 -16.11
#